data_AF-A0A0K0SS05-F1
#
_entry.id   AF-A0A0K0SS05-F1
#
_cell.length_a   1.000
_cell.length_b   1.000
_cell.length_c   1.000
_cell.angle_alpha   90.00
_cell.angle_beta   90.00
_cell.angle_gamma   90.00
#
_symmetry.space_group_name_H-M   'P 1'
#
loop_
_entity.id
_entity.type
_entity.pdbx_description
1 polymer ?
#
loop_
_entity_poly.entity_id
_entity_poly.type
_entity_poly.pdbx_seq_one_letter_code
_entity_poly.pdbx_strand_id
1 'polypeptide(L)'
;MKKTFLAVMLISLLLNEARAQESADLESESRNVASAFMGAANFVVGRIGIECLGVLGRLETPREYVHIWQERNAKYYDASTKYVAKKMEAAFASGGNVARDAVLKEYSTIVRKEAEGTIVDWIGRGNKKDGCQRAVMLIDRGILDVNPEMPIYQDLQSLLNWSVMN
;
A
#
# COMPACT_ATOMS: atom_id res chain seq x y z
N MET A 1 -37.61 -23.07 36.37
CA MET A 1 -36.69 -23.12 35.20
C MET A 1 -37.10 -22.08 34.16
N LYS A 2 -36.69 -20.82 34.27
CA LYS A 2 -36.94 -19.77 33.24
C LYS A 2 -35.91 -18.61 33.23
N LYS A 3 -34.93 -18.59 34.15
CA LYS A 3 -33.98 -17.48 34.30
C LYS A 3 -32.61 -17.71 33.62
N THR A 4 -32.30 -18.93 33.20
CA THR A 4 -31.01 -19.29 32.58
C THR A 4 -30.96 -19.06 31.07
N PHE A 5 -32.11 -18.89 30.40
CA PHE A 5 -32.15 -18.68 28.94
C PHE A 5 -31.86 -17.24 28.51
N LEU A 6 -32.10 -16.24 29.38
CA LEU A 6 -31.88 -14.82 29.03
C LEU A 6 -30.40 -14.43 28.99
N ALA A 7 -29.56 -15.06 29.82
CA ALA A 7 -28.14 -14.74 29.92
C ALA A 7 -27.34 -15.18 28.69
N VAL A 8 -27.74 -16.28 28.03
CA VAL A 8 -27.05 -16.79 26.83
C VAL A 8 -27.35 -15.93 25.60
N MET A 9 -28.53 -15.30 25.52
CA MET A 9 -28.90 -14.41 24.41
C MET A 9 -28.14 -13.07 24.44
N LEU A 10 -27.87 -12.51 25.63
CA LEU A 10 -27.13 -11.25 25.75
C LEU A 10 -25.65 -11.39 25.38
N ILE A 11 -25.03 -12.54 25.65
CA ILE A 11 -23.60 -12.76 25.33
C ILE A 11 -23.40 -12.88 23.81
N SER A 12 -24.34 -13.48 23.09
CA SER A 12 -24.28 -13.62 21.62
C SER A 12 -24.45 -12.29 20.88
N LEU A 13 -25.14 -11.31 21.46
CA LEU A 13 -25.33 -9.97 20.86
C LEU A 13 -24.06 -9.11 21.02
N LEU A 14 -23.38 -9.19 22.18
CA LEU A 14 -22.17 -8.40 22.45
C LEU A 14 -20.96 -8.81 21.60
N LEU A 15 -20.88 -10.08 21.18
CA LEU A 15 -19.79 -10.57 20.33
C LEU A 15 -19.90 -10.11 18.87
N ASN A 16 -21.11 -9.83 18.39
CA ASN A 16 -21.33 -9.34 17.02
C ASN A 16 -21.01 -7.85 16.87
N GLU A 17 -21.30 -7.04 17.88
CA GLU A 17 -20.99 -5.60 17.85
C GLU A 17 -19.48 -5.33 17.83
N ALA A 18 -18.69 -6.11 18.59
CA ALA A 18 -17.24 -5.95 18.63
C ALA A 18 -16.57 -6.20 17.26
N ARG A 19 -17.01 -7.22 16.52
CA ARG A 19 -16.48 -7.53 15.17
C ARG A 19 -16.91 -6.52 14.12
N ALA A 20 -18.15 -6.01 14.20
CA ALA A 20 -18.63 -4.99 13.28
C ALA A 20 -17.87 -3.67 13.46
N GLN A 21 -17.62 -3.26 14.71
CA GLN A 21 -16.83 -2.07 15.05
C GLN A 21 -15.38 -2.18 14.52
N GLU A 22 -14.73 -3.33 14.70
CA GLU A 22 -13.36 -3.58 14.24
C GLU A 22 -13.27 -3.59 12.69
N SER A 23 -14.28 -4.15 12.00
CA SER A 23 -14.34 -4.13 10.53
C SER A 23 -14.61 -2.74 9.96
N ALA A 24 -15.45 -1.92 10.62
CA ALA A 24 -15.76 -0.56 10.21
C ALA A 24 -14.57 0.39 10.41
N ASP A 25 -13.74 0.15 11.44
CA ASP A 25 -12.49 0.89 11.62
C ASP A 25 -11.37 0.41 10.69
N LEU A 26 -11.51 -0.72 10.00
CA LEU A 26 -10.52 -1.19 9.03
C LEU A 26 -10.85 -0.73 7.60
N GLU A 27 -12.12 -0.75 7.17
CA GLU A 27 -12.48 -0.31 5.82
C GLU A 27 -12.56 1.23 5.71
N SER A 28 -11.63 1.82 4.96
CA SER A 28 -11.66 3.26 4.63
C SER A 28 -11.18 3.50 3.21
N GLU A 29 -11.97 4.25 2.44
CA GLU A 29 -11.61 4.68 1.08
C GLU A 29 -10.30 5.48 1.08
N SER A 30 -10.17 6.45 1.98
CA SER A 30 -8.98 7.27 2.16
C SER A 30 -7.72 6.42 2.38
N ARG A 31 -7.78 5.44 3.30
CA ARG A 31 -6.63 4.54 3.56
C ARG A 31 -6.37 3.55 2.42
N ASN A 32 -7.42 3.11 1.72
CA ASN A 32 -7.28 2.27 0.52
C ASN A 32 -6.52 3.04 -0.59
N VAL A 33 -6.88 4.31 -0.84
CA VAL A 33 -6.19 5.18 -1.81
C VAL A 33 -4.74 5.40 -1.40
N ALA A 34 -4.51 5.80 -0.14
CA ALA A 34 -3.17 6.07 0.37
C ALA A 34 -2.24 4.84 0.31
N SER A 35 -2.73 3.66 0.72
CA SER A 35 -1.94 2.44 0.67
C SER A 35 -1.64 2.01 -0.77
N ALA A 36 -2.63 2.06 -1.67
CA ALA A 36 -2.44 1.76 -3.08
C ALA A 36 -1.44 2.71 -3.75
N PHE A 37 -1.47 4.00 -3.42
CA PHE A 37 -0.47 4.97 -3.88
C PHE A 37 0.95 4.58 -3.44
N MET A 38 1.16 4.29 -2.15
CA MET A 38 2.47 3.88 -1.64
C MET A 38 2.95 2.57 -2.30
N GLY A 39 2.04 1.63 -2.51
CA GLY A 39 2.31 0.39 -3.24
C GLY A 39 2.72 0.64 -4.69
N ALA A 40 2.01 1.51 -5.41
CA ALA A 40 2.29 1.88 -6.79
C ALA A 40 3.64 2.61 -6.91
N ALA A 41 3.92 3.58 -6.04
CA ALA A 41 5.21 4.28 -6.01
C ALA A 41 6.37 3.30 -5.77
N ASN A 42 6.25 2.42 -4.77
CA ASN A 42 7.24 1.37 -4.50
C ASN A 42 7.46 0.46 -5.72
N PHE A 43 6.39 0.09 -6.42
CA PHE A 43 6.47 -0.73 -7.63
C PHE A 43 7.18 0.01 -8.76
N VAL A 44 6.85 1.29 -9.01
CA VAL A 44 7.51 2.13 -10.02
C VAL A 44 9.00 2.21 -9.75
N VAL A 45 9.41 2.54 -8.52
CA VAL A 45 10.82 2.65 -8.15
C VAL A 45 11.55 1.33 -8.38
N GLY A 46 10.94 0.19 -8.03
CA GLY A 46 11.52 -1.12 -8.25
C GLY A 46 11.68 -1.48 -9.72
N ARG A 47 10.66 -1.19 -10.55
CA ARG A 47 10.72 -1.44 -11.99
C ARG A 47 11.75 -0.54 -12.67
N ILE A 48 11.79 0.74 -12.33
CA ILE A 48 12.84 1.65 -12.83
C ILE A 48 14.22 1.17 -12.38
N GLY A 49 14.37 0.72 -11.14
CA GLY A 49 15.60 0.13 -10.64
C GLY A 49 16.08 -1.04 -11.50
N ILE A 50 15.19 -1.99 -11.80
CA ILE A 50 15.48 -3.16 -12.64
C ILE A 50 15.83 -2.75 -14.08
N GLU A 51 15.09 -1.82 -14.67
CA GLU A 51 15.17 -1.54 -16.10
C GLU A 51 16.24 -0.50 -16.47
N CYS A 52 16.61 0.38 -15.54
CA CYS A 52 17.39 1.57 -15.85
C CYS A 52 18.76 1.65 -15.19
N LEU A 53 18.98 1.07 -14.02
CA LEU A 53 20.28 1.23 -13.32
C LEU A 53 21.43 0.68 -14.18
N GLY A 54 21.28 -0.52 -14.73
CA GLY A 54 22.26 -1.12 -15.64
C GLY A 54 22.45 -0.33 -16.95
N VAL A 55 21.38 0.25 -17.49
CA VAL A 55 21.44 1.09 -18.71
C VAL A 55 22.25 2.36 -18.46
N LEU A 56 22.18 2.91 -17.25
CA LEU A 56 22.86 4.14 -16.86
C LEU A 56 24.25 3.89 -16.24
N GLY A 57 24.67 2.63 -16.08
CA GLY A 57 25.94 2.30 -15.44
C GLY A 57 25.96 2.62 -13.94
N ARG A 58 24.80 2.67 -13.29
CA ARG A 58 24.71 2.83 -11.83
C ARG A 58 25.14 1.54 -11.12
N LEU A 59 25.76 1.70 -9.96
CA LEU A 59 26.36 0.60 -9.21
C LEU A 59 25.40 0.03 -8.15
N GLU A 60 24.36 0.77 -7.76
CA GLU A 60 23.34 0.24 -6.85
C GLU A 60 22.58 -0.90 -7.52
N THR A 61 22.25 -1.91 -6.73
CA THR A 61 21.31 -2.95 -7.11
C THR A 61 19.88 -2.40 -7.11
N PRO A 62 18.94 -3.00 -7.87
CA PRO A 62 17.53 -2.59 -7.82
C PRO A 62 16.92 -2.67 -6.41
N ARG A 63 17.40 -3.59 -5.58
CA ARG A 63 16.95 -3.72 -4.18
C ARG A 63 17.41 -2.53 -3.34
N GLU A 64 18.68 -2.15 -3.43
CA GLU A 64 19.22 -0.98 -2.71
C GLU A 64 18.52 0.29 -3.16
N TYR A 65 18.28 0.45 -4.46
CA TYR A 65 17.60 1.62 -5.01
C TYR A 65 16.17 1.79 -4.47
N VAL A 66 15.39 0.71 -4.41
CA VAL A 66 14.06 0.72 -3.77
C VAL A 66 14.17 0.99 -2.29
N HIS A 67 15.14 0.39 -1.61
CA HIS A 67 15.31 0.56 -0.17
C HIS A 67 15.58 2.01 0.21
N ILE A 68 16.46 2.70 -0.54
CA ILE A 68 16.72 4.13 -0.33
C ILE A 68 15.42 4.95 -0.43
N TRP A 69 14.55 4.67 -1.41
CA TRP A 69 13.25 5.34 -1.51
C TRP A 69 12.33 4.98 -0.32
N GLN A 70 12.31 3.71 0.09
CA GLN A 70 11.53 3.26 1.25
C GLN A 70 11.98 3.98 2.53
N GLU A 71 13.28 4.16 2.75
CA GLU A 71 13.81 4.88 3.91
C GLU A 71 13.35 6.34 3.95
N ARG A 72 13.39 7.05 2.82
CA ARG A 72 12.90 8.43 2.74
C ARG A 72 11.39 8.53 3.01
N ASN A 73 10.65 7.45 2.78
CA ASN A 73 9.19 7.37 2.91
C ASN A 73 8.73 6.47 4.07
N ALA A 74 9.63 6.10 4.98
CA ALA A 74 9.47 4.96 5.89
C ALA A 74 8.12 4.97 6.62
N LYS A 75 7.77 6.08 7.27
CA LYS A 75 6.52 6.17 8.05
C LYS A 75 5.24 5.89 7.23
N TYR A 76 5.19 6.33 5.97
CA TYR A 76 4.01 6.09 5.12
C TYR A 76 4.06 4.72 4.47
N TYR A 77 5.26 4.25 4.09
CA TYR A 77 5.44 2.93 3.55
C TYR A 77 5.08 1.86 4.59
N ASP A 78 5.59 1.97 5.81
CA ASP A 78 5.29 1.08 6.93
C ASP A 78 3.79 1.12 7.28
N ALA A 79 3.19 2.30 7.35
CA ALA A 79 1.75 2.43 7.56
C ALA A 79 0.93 1.72 6.47
N SER A 80 1.34 1.84 5.20
CA SER A 80 0.68 1.17 4.07
C SER A 80 0.79 -0.35 4.15
N THR A 81 1.99 -0.88 4.46
CA THR A 81 2.19 -2.34 4.56
C THR A 81 1.41 -2.92 5.73
N LYS A 82 1.40 -2.22 6.87
CA LYS A 82 0.59 -2.58 8.05
C LYS A 82 -0.90 -2.61 7.75
N TYR A 83 -1.41 -1.61 7.04
CA TYR A 83 -2.82 -1.54 6.66
C TYR A 83 -3.24 -2.71 5.77
N VAL A 84 -2.47 -3.00 4.72
CA VAL A 84 -2.75 -4.13 3.83
C VAL A 84 -2.64 -5.46 4.57
N ALA A 85 -1.65 -5.61 5.47
CA ALA A 85 -1.54 -6.79 6.32
C ALA A 85 -2.78 -7.00 7.18
N LYS A 86 -3.30 -5.94 7.83
CA LYS A 86 -4.54 -6.01 8.62
C LYS A 86 -5.76 -6.39 7.79
N LYS A 87 -5.89 -5.86 6.56
CA LYS A 87 -6.96 -6.29 5.63
C LYS A 87 -6.87 -7.77 5.28
N MET A 88 -5.66 -8.27 5.01
CA MET A 88 -5.43 -9.69 4.75
C MET A 88 -5.73 -10.57 5.97
N GLU A 89 -5.35 -10.13 7.18
CA GLU A 89 -5.65 -10.82 8.45
C GLU A 89 -7.16 -10.91 8.68
N ALA A 90 -7.88 -9.81 8.50
CA ALA A 90 -9.33 -9.76 8.65
C ALA A 90 -10.05 -10.66 7.62
N ALA A 91 -9.60 -10.63 6.35
CA ALA A 91 -10.13 -11.51 5.30
C ALA A 91 -9.82 -12.99 5.59
N PHE A 92 -8.64 -13.30 6.11
CA PHE A 92 -8.31 -14.65 6.54
C PHE A 92 -9.22 -15.12 7.69
N ALA A 93 -9.49 -14.26 8.66
CA ALA A 93 -10.36 -14.58 9.79
C ALA A 93 -11.83 -14.83 9.37
N SER A 94 -12.29 -14.21 8.28
CA SER A 94 -13.68 -14.36 7.80
C SER A 94 -13.87 -15.47 6.77
N GLY A 95 -12.86 -15.78 5.95
CA GLY A 95 -13.00 -16.71 4.82
C GLY A 95 -11.75 -17.55 4.49
N GLY A 96 -10.77 -17.59 5.39
CA GLY A 96 -9.55 -18.38 5.23
C GLY A 96 -8.65 -17.93 4.07
N ASN A 97 -7.84 -18.85 3.54
CA ASN A 97 -6.86 -18.52 2.50
C ASN A 97 -7.49 -17.92 1.24
N VAL A 98 -8.68 -18.39 0.84
CA VAL A 98 -9.35 -17.89 -0.37
C VAL A 98 -9.69 -16.41 -0.26
N ALA A 99 -10.24 -15.97 0.88
CA ALA A 99 -10.58 -14.57 1.10
C ALA A 99 -9.33 -13.69 1.23
N ARG A 100 -8.29 -14.17 1.93
CA ARG A 100 -6.99 -13.48 2.00
C ARG A 100 -6.38 -13.27 0.62
N ASP A 101 -6.34 -14.32 -0.19
CA ASP A 101 -5.73 -14.30 -1.52
C ASP A 101 -6.53 -13.43 -2.49
N ALA A 102 -7.86 -13.31 -2.31
CA ALA A 102 -8.69 -12.36 -3.05
C ALA A 102 -8.30 -10.90 -2.76
N VAL A 103 -8.13 -10.54 -1.48
CA VAL A 103 -7.66 -9.19 -1.07
C VAL A 103 -6.27 -8.90 -1.64
N LEU A 104 -5.33 -9.85 -1.52
CA LEU A 104 -3.98 -9.69 -2.05
C LEU A 104 -4.01 -9.50 -3.58
N LYS A 105 -4.79 -10.31 -4.29
CA LYS A 105 -4.94 -10.22 -5.74
C LYS A 105 -5.49 -8.85 -6.14
N GLU A 106 -6.60 -8.43 -5.55
CA GLU A 106 -7.22 -7.13 -5.83
C GLU A 106 -6.25 -5.98 -5.59
N TYR A 107 -5.61 -5.95 -4.42
CA TYR A 107 -4.61 -4.93 -4.08
C TYR A 107 -3.45 -4.91 -5.09
N SER A 108 -2.91 -6.08 -5.43
CA SER A 108 -1.81 -6.19 -6.40
C SER A 108 -2.22 -5.74 -7.81
N THR A 109 -3.48 -5.97 -8.20
CA THR A 109 -4.02 -5.52 -9.49
C THR A 109 -4.10 -4.00 -9.54
N ILE A 110 -4.61 -3.36 -8.48
CA ILE A 110 -4.68 -1.89 -8.39
C ILE A 110 -3.27 -1.30 -8.47
N VAL A 111 -2.36 -1.77 -7.62
CA VAL A 111 -0.96 -1.30 -7.58
C VAL A 111 -0.28 -1.41 -8.95
N ARG A 112 -0.42 -2.55 -9.62
CA ARG A 112 0.19 -2.75 -10.95
C ARG A 112 -0.43 -1.84 -12.00
N LYS A 113 -1.77 -1.74 -12.03
CA LYS A 113 -2.47 -0.92 -13.02
C LYS A 113 -2.02 0.54 -12.93
N GLU A 114 -1.96 1.11 -11.73
CA GLU A 114 -1.53 2.49 -11.52
C GLU A 114 -0.03 2.68 -11.85
N ALA A 115 0.81 1.72 -11.50
CA ALA A 115 2.24 1.80 -11.75
C ALA A 115 2.63 1.61 -13.23
N GLU A 116 1.95 0.71 -13.95
CA GLU A 116 2.23 0.40 -15.36
C GLU A 116 2.06 1.62 -16.26
N GLY A 117 1.03 2.43 -16.03
CA GLY A 117 0.85 3.71 -16.76
C GLY A 117 2.05 4.63 -16.59
N THR A 118 2.52 4.79 -15.36
CA THR A 118 3.70 5.62 -15.05
C THR A 118 4.96 5.07 -15.73
N ILE A 119 5.18 3.75 -15.68
CA ILE A 119 6.36 3.12 -16.30
C ILE A 119 6.35 3.31 -17.82
N VAL A 120 5.21 3.08 -18.47
CA VAL A 120 5.07 3.26 -19.93
C VAL A 120 5.33 4.70 -20.33
N ASP A 121 4.83 5.68 -19.57
CA ASP A 121 5.05 7.09 -19.86
C ASP A 121 6.47 7.56 -19.54
N TRP A 122 7.15 6.91 -18.61
CA TRP A 122 8.50 7.29 -18.21
C TRP A 122 9.56 6.72 -19.14
N ILE A 123 9.44 5.44 -19.48
CA ILE A 123 10.50 4.69 -20.18
C ILE A 123 9.99 3.85 -21.37
N GLY A 124 8.68 3.78 -21.59
CA GLY A 124 8.08 2.97 -22.66
C GLY A 124 8.07 3.62 -24.04
N ARG A 125 8.43 4.91 -24.15
CA ARG A 125 8.41 5.68 -25.41
C ARG A 125 9.77 6.30 -25.71
N GLY A 126 10.14 6.33 -27.00
CA GLY A 126 11.34 7.01 -27.46
C GLY A 126 12.64 6.27 -27.11
N ASN A 127 13.73 7.04 -26.89
CA ASN A 127 15.03 6.48 -26.55
C ASN A 127 15.05 5.98 -25.09
N LYS A 128 15.34 4.69 -24.90
CA LYS A 128 15.35 4.05 -23.57
C LYS A 128 16.36 4.70 -22.60
N LYS A 129 17.54 5.08 -23.07
CA LYS A 129 18.57 5.70 -22.22
C LYS A 129 18.12 7.06 -21.69
N ASP A 130 17.53 7.88 -22.55
CA ASP A 130 17.02 9.21 -22.18
C ASP A 130 15.82 9.08 -21.21
N GLY A 131 14.90 8.16 -21.49
CA GLY A 131 13.79 7.83 -20.61
C GLY A 131 14.27 7.37 -19.22
N CYS A 132 15.23 6.46 -19.19
CA CYS A 132 15.83 5.98 -17.95
C CYS A 132 16.55 7.09 -17.18
N GLN A 133 17.33 7.92 -17.85
CA GLN A 133 18.03 9.04 -17.21
C GLN A 133 17.03 10.01 -16.56
N ARG A 134 15.95 10.35 -17.26
CA ARG A 134 14.88 11.19 -16.74
C ARG A 134 14.17 10.54 -15.55
N ALA A 135 13.77 9.27 -15.67
CA ALA A 135 13.05 8.56 -14.63
C ALA A 135 13.85 8.46 -13.33
N VAL A 136 15.12 8.05 -13.42
CA VAL A 136 16.02 7.97 -12.25
C VAL A 136 16.24 9.35 -11.63
N MET A 137 16.50 10.38 -12.45
CA MET A 137 16.64 11.76 -11.94
C MET A 137 15.39 12.24 -11.19
N LEU A 138 14.19 11.94 -11.69
CA LEU A 138 12.94 12.35 -11.04
C LEU A 138 12.73 11.64 -9.69
N ILE A 139 13.02 10.34 -9.61
CA ILE A 139 12.93 9.57 -8.37
C ILE A 139 13.98 10.04 -7.36
N ASP A 140 15.21 10.29 -7.80
CA ASP A 140 16.30 10.77 -6.95
C ASP A 140 16.01 12.17 -6.38
N ARG A 141 15.24 12.99 -7.12
CA ARG A 141 14.73 14.29 -6.68
C ARG A 141 13.46 14.21 -5.83
N GLY A 142 12.98 13.00 -5.54
CA GLY A 142 11.86 12.78 -4.65
C GLY A 142 10.49 13.06 -5.26
N ILE A 143 10.30 12.93 -6.59
CA ILE A 143 8.98 13.11 -7.20
C ILE A 143 7.91 12.13 -6.64
N LEU A 144 8.37 10.99 -6.12
CA LEU A 144 7.55 9.96 -5.46
C LEU A 144 7.72 9.98 -3.93
N ASP A 145 8.37 11.00 -3.37
CA ASP A 145 8.52 11.15 -1.93
C ASP A 145 7.33 11.93 -1.37
N VAL A 146 6.79 11.44 -0.26
CA VAL A 146 5.60 12.02 0.37
C VAL A 146 5.89 13.42 0.91
N ASN A 147 5.12 14.40 0.44
CA ASN A 147 5.20 15.79 0.89
C ASN A 147 3.81 16.45 0.96
N PRO A 148 3.65 17.57 1.69
CA PRO A 148 2.36 18.25 1.89
C PRO A 148 1.68 18.78 0.63
N GLU A 149 2.41 18.95 -0.48
CA GLU A 149 1.88 19.50 -1.73
C GLU A 149 1.17 18.43 -2.58
N MET A 150 1.29 17.15 -2.20
CA MET A 150 0.62 16.07 -2.88
C MET A 150 -0.91 16.16 -2.72
N PRO A 151 -1.70 15.98 -3.80
CA PRO A 151 -3.17 16.02 -3.72
C PRO A 151 -3.78 15.03 -2.71
N ILE A 152 -3.15 13.87 -2.53
CA ILE A 152 -3.58 12.82 -1.60
C ILE A 152 -2.93 12.92 -0.21
N TYR A 153 -2.27 14.04 0.11
CA TYR A 153 -1.51 14.14 1.37
C TYR A 153 -2.38 13.90 2.60
N GLN A 154 -3.64 14.37 2.58
CA GLN A 154 -4.57 14.14 3.69
C GLN A 154 -4.92 12.65 3.85
N ASP A 155 -5.03 11.90 2.76
CA ASP A 155 -5.25 10.45 2.81
C ASP A 155 -4.04 9.72 3.39
N LEU A 156 -2.83 10.16 3.03
CA LEU A 156 -1.58 9.65 3.60
C LEU A 156 -1.46 9.97 5.10
N GLN A 157 -1.94 11.13 5.56
CA GLN A 157 -2.03 11.44 7.00
C GLN A 157 -3.06 10.56 7.72
N SER A 158 -4.22 10.34 7.10
CA SER A 158 -5.27 9.47 7.63
C SER A 158 -4.74 8.05 7.86
N LEU A 159 -4.03 7.51 6.86
CA LEU A 159 -3.35 6.21 6.95
C LEU A 159 -2.29 6.18 8.05
N LEU A 160 -1.44 7.20 8.13
CA LEU A 160 -0.38 7.29 9.13
C LEU A 160 -0.97 7.33 10.55
N ASN A 161 -1.97 8.18 10.78
CA ASN A 161 -2.63 8.30 12.08
C ASN A 161 -3.27 6.99 12.53
N TRP A 162 -3.96 6.30 11.61
CA TRP A 162 -4.52 4.99 11.88
C TRP A 162 -3.43 3.98 12.28
N SER A 163 -2.28 3.99 11.59
CA SER A 163 -1.21 3.02 11.82
C SER A 163 -0.53 3.15 13.19
N VAL A 164 -0.59 4.33 13.80
CA VAL A 164 -0.05 4.61 15.15
C VAL A 164 -0.98 4.07 16.23
N MET A 165 -2.28 3.97 15.96
CA MET A 165 -3.29 3.52 16.94
C MET A 165 -3.56 2.01 16.92
N ASN A 166 -3.20 1.34 15.84
CA ASN A 166 -3.40 -0.10 15.61
C ASN A 166 -2.06 -0.84 15.55
#